data_AF-A0A3D5KH27-F1
#
_entry.id   AF-A0A3D5KH27-F1
#
_cell.length_a   1.000
_cell.length_b   1.000
_cell.length_c   1.000
_cell.angle_alpha   90.00
_cell.angle_beta   90.00
_cell.angle_gamma   90.00
#
_symmetry.space_group_name_H-M   'P 1'
#
loop_
_entity.id
_entity.type
_entity.pdbx_description
1 polymer ?
#
loop_
_entity_poly.entity_id
_entity_poly.type
_entity_poly.pdbx_seq_one_letter_code
_entity_poly.pdbx_strand_id
1 'polypeptide(L)'
;MNLLILRLLMGVLIAFFAGKLVSKIKLPAILGWLLTGMILGPHAFGLISDKLLDASWYQIILNIFESVMGLMIGTELVLKELKKSGKQIIITTMFQSLMTFFVVSLFFGTIFYFTNIPLYLAFVFGGIALAT
;
A
#
# COMPACT_ATOMS: atom_id res chain seq x y z
N MET A 1 -20.55 -5.19 -16.84
CA MET A 1 -20.69 -4.20 -15.74
C MET A 1 -21.19 -4.87 -14.46
N ASN A 2 -22.41 -5.41 -14.44
CA ASN A 2 -23.06 -5.91 -13.21
C ASN A 2 -22.31 -7.06 -12.51
N LEU A 3 -21.73 -8.00 -13.27
CA LEU A 3 -20.96 -9.11 -12.70
C LEU A 3 -19.65 -8.65 -12.04
N LEU A 4 -19.00 -7.60 -12.57
CA LEU A 4 -17.75 -7.06 -12.02
C LEU A 4 -18.02 -6.36 -10.68
N ILE A 5 -19.10 -5.58 -10.62
CA ILE A 5 -19.54 -4.93 -9.38
C ILE A 5 -19.88 -5.97 -8.32
N LEU A 6 -20.59 -7.05 -8.69
CA LEU A 6 -20.91 -8.13 -7.76
C LEU A 6 -19.64 -8.83 -7.22
N ARG A 7 -18.67 -9.10 -8.09
CA ARG A 7 -17.36 -9.65 -7.69
C ARG A 7 -16.61 -8.72 -6.75
N LEU A 8 -16.60 -7.41 -7.03
CA LEU A 8 -15.98 -6.42 -6.17
C LEU A 8 -16.65 -6.40 -4.78
N LEU A 9 -17.98 -6.37 -4.73
CA LEU A 9 -18.73 -6.38 -3.47
C LEU A 9 -18.45 -7.65 -2.64
N MET A 10 -18.42 -8.83 -3.28
CA MET A 10 -18.03 -10.06 -2.61
C MET A 10 -16.59 -9.99 -2.10
N GLY A 11 -15.65 -9.48 -2.91
CA GLY A 11 -14.26 -9.29 -2.50
C GLY A 11 -14.11 -8.39 -1.27
N VAL A 12 -14.83 -7.26 -1.25
CA VAL A 12 -14.84 -6.33 -0.12
C VAL A 12 -15.44 -6.97 1.13
N LEU A 13 -16.53 -7.72 1.01
CA LEU A 13 -17.14 -8.43 2.13
C LEU A 13 -16.16 -9.46 2.72
N ILE A 14 -15.53 -10.28 1.87
CA ILE A 14 -14.57 -11.29 2.31
C ILE A 14 -13.36 -10.61 2.99
N ALA A 15 -12.82 -9.55 2.39
CA ALA A 15 -11.74 -8.77 2.98
C ALA A 15 -12.14 -8.23 4.36
N PHE A 16 -13.33 -7.64 4.51
CA PHE A 16 -13.81 -7.14 5.78
C PHE A 16 -13.82 -8.21 6.89
N PHE A 17 -14.38 -9.39 6.60
CA PHE A 17 -14.38 -10.50 7.55
C PHE A 17 -12.97 -11.02 7.85
N ALA A 18 -12.11 -11.13 6.83
CA ALA A 18 -10.73 -11.57 7.01
C ALA A 18 -9.90 -10.59 7.85
N GLY A 19 -10.04 -9.27 7.66
CA GLY A 19 -9.36 -8.28 8.50
C GLY A 19 -9.82 -8.34 9.95
N LYS A 20 -11.12 -8.58 10.20
CA LYS A 20 -11.65 -8.80 11.55
C LYS A 20 -11.11 -10.09 12.18
N LEU A 21 -10.96 -11.15 11.39
CA LEU A 21 -10.38 -12.42 11.84
C LEU A 21 -8.89 -12.26 12.20
N VAL A 22 -8.12 -11.61 11.34
CA VAL A 22 -6.68 -11.35 11.56
C VAL A 22 -6.46 -10.44 12.77
N SER A 23 -7.34 -9.47 13.00
CA SER A 23 -7.33 -8.63 14.20
C SER A 23 -7.50 -9.44 15.50
N LYS A 24 -8.23 -10.56 15.45
CA LYS A 24 -8.38 -11.47 16.60
C LYS A 24 -7.07 -12.18 16.97
N ILE A 25 -6.13 -12.29 16.02
CA ILE A 25 -4.81 -12.89 16.19
C ILE A 25 -3.76 -11.81 16.55
N LYS A 26 -4.19 -10.64 17.05
CA LYS A 26 -3.34 -9.48 17.42
C LYS A 26 -2.52 -8.88 16.27
N LEU A 27 -2.84 -9.21 15.03
CA LEU A 27 -2.24 -8.60 13.85
C LEU A 27 -3.08 -7.40 13.39
N PRO A 28 -2.47 -6.36 12.80
CA PRO A 28 -3.20 -5.23 12.26
C PRO A 28 -4.14 -5.69 11.13
N ALA A 29 -5.38 -5.17 11.13
CA ALA A 29 -6.42 -5.57 10.17
C ALA A 29 -6.02 -5.36 8.70
N ILE A 30 -5.16 -4.35 8.43
CA ILE A 30 -4.63 -4.03 7.10
C ILE A 30 -3.91 -5.22 6.48
N LEU A 31 -3.16 -6.00 7.27
CA LEU A 31 -2.50 -7.21 6.76
C LEU A 31 -3.52 -8.25 6.32
N GLY A 32 -4.63 -8.40 7.04
CA GLY A 32 -5.72 -9.32 6.66
C GLY A 32 -6.41 -8.90 5.36
N TRP A 33 -6.64 -7.60 5.18
CA TRP A 33 -7.17 -7.06 3.92
C TRP A 33 -6.21 -7.27 2.75
N LEU A 34 -4.92 -7.02 2.96
CA LEU A 34 -3.89 -7.16 1.93
C LEU A 34 -3.72 -8.63 1.51
N LEU A 35 -3.59 -9.56 2.46
CA LEU A 35 -3.51 -10.98 2.18
C LEU A 35 -4.75 -11.48 1.42
N THR A 36 -5.93 -11.04 1.84
CA THR A 36 -7.18 -11.40 1.14
C THR A 36 -7.19 -10.85 -0.28
N GLY A 37 -6.74 -9.62 -0.50
CA GLY A 37 -6.60 -9.03 -1.84
C GLY A 37 -5.64 -9.81 -2.73
N MET A 38 -4.50 -10.26 -2.19
CA MET A 38 -3.54 -11.09 -2.93
C MET A 38 -4.14 -12.46 -3.31
N ILE A 39 -4.88 -13.09 -2.40
CA ILE A 39 -5.52 -14.40 -2.62
C ILE A 39 -6.72 -14.29 -3.57
N LEU A 40 -7.54 -13.24 -3.44
CA LEU A 40 -8.71 -13.03 -4.31
C LEU A 40 -8.36 -12.38 -5.65
N GLY A 41 -7.13 -11.88 -5.78
CA GLY A 41 -6.60 -11.25 -6.98
C GLY A 41 -6.48 -12.18 -8.19
N PRO A 42 -6.04 -11.63 -9.33
CA PRO A 42 -6.02 -12.34 -10.61
C PRO A 42 -5.07 -13.55 -10.61
N HIS A 43 -4.02 -13.51 -9.78
CA HIS A 43 -2.97 -14.54 -9.72
C HIS A 43 -3.31 -15.76 -8.83
N ALA A 44 -4.42 -15.74 -8.11
CA ALA A 44 -4.84 -16.86 -7.25
C ALA A 44 -6.28 -17.28 -7.58
N PHE A 45 -7.30 -16.80 -6.85
CA PHE A 45 -8.69 -17.18 -7.11
C PHE A 45 -9.31 -16.49 -8.34
N GLY A 46 -8.72 -15.40 -8.83
CA GLY A 46 -9.21 -14.70 -10.02
C GLY A 46 -10.58 -14.03 -9.85
N LEU A 47 -11.06 -13.89 -8.61
CA LEU A 47 -12.35 -13.29 -8.28
C LEU A 47 -12.31 -11.79 -8.62
N ILE A 48 -11.21 -11.13 -8.28
CA ILE A 48 -10.84 -9.81 -8.79
C ILE A 48 -9.94 -10.03 -10.01
N SER A 49 -10.56 -9.98 -11.21
CA SER A 49 -9.88 -10.20 -12.49
C SER A 49 -9.20 -8.93 -13.00
N ASP A 50 -8.21 -9.05 -13.91
CA ASP A 50 -7.58 -7.91 -14.59
C ASP A 50 -8.60 -7.00 -15.29
N LYS A 51 -9.65 -7.59 -15.90
CA LYS A 51 -10.78 -6.82 -16.48
C LYS A 51 -11.50 -5.91 -15.50
N LEU A 52 -11.44 -6.21 -14.20
CA LEU A 52 -11.99 -5.37 -13.14
C LEU A 52 -11.01 -4.27 -12.78
N LEU A 53 -9.74 -4.63 -12.60
CA LEU A 53 -8.66 -3.71 -12.22
C LEU A 53 -8.41 -2.66 -13.32
N ASP A 54 -8.54 -3.04 -14.59
CA ASP A 54 -8.35 -2.14 -15.74
C ASP A 54 -9.62 -1.36 -16.11
N ALA A 55 -10.74 -1.58 -15.40
CA ALA A 55 -11.98 -0.90 -15.73
C ALA A 55 -11.88 0.61 -15.39
N SER A 56 -12.23 1.47 -16.35
CA SER A 56 -12.13 2.93 -16.20
C SER A 56 -12.90 3.47 -14.99
N TRP A 57 -14.11 2.96 -14.73
CA TRP A 57 -14.91 3.33 -13.57
C TRP A 57 -14.23 2.95 -12.25
N TYR A 58 -13.52 1.83 -12.21
CA TYR A 58 -12.80 1.38 -11.01
C TYR A 58 -11.58 2.26 -10.74
N GLN A 59 -10.79 2.59 -11.77
CA GLN A 59 -9.65 3.50 -11.68
C GLN A 59 -10.06 4.92 -11.23
N ILE A 60 -11.18 5.44 -11.74
CA ILE A 60 -11.71 6.74 -11.29
C ILE A 60 -12.07 6.71 -9.81
N ILE A 61 -12.76 5.66 -9.36
CA ILE A 61 -13.12 5.51 -7.94
C ILE A 61 -11.86 5.38 -7.08
N LEU A 62 -10.88 4.57 -7.49
CA LEU A 62 -9.61 4.44 -6.77
C LEU A 62 -8.91 5.79 -6.61
N ASN A 63 -8.76 6.57 -7.68
CA ASN A 63 -8.12 7.89 -7.62
C ASN A 63 -8.85 8.86 -6.69
N ILE A 64 -10.19 8.82 -6.67
CA ILE A 64 -11.00 9.61 -5.73
C ILE A 64 -10.73 9.15 -4.30
N PHE A 65 -10.74 7.84 -4.04
CA PHE A 65 -10.48 7.29 -2.71
C PHE A 65 -9.07 7.60 -2.20
N GLU A 66 -8.04 7.48 -3.04
CA GLU A 66 -6.66 7.85 -2.73
C GLU A 66 -6.53 9.34 -2.40
N SER A 67 -7.18 10.20 -3.18
CA SER A 67 -7.20 11.64 -2.94
C SER A 67 -7.91 11.99 -1.63
N VAL A 68 -9.05 11.35 -1.35
CA VAL A 68 -9.81 11.55 -0.10
C VAL A 68 -9.00 11.06 1.11
N MET A 69 -8.37 9.89 1.03
CA MET A 69 -7.47 9.40 2.08
C MET A 69 -6.30 10.37 2.32
N GLY A 70 -5.69 10.87 1.25
CA GLY A 70 -4.64 11.89 1.34
C GLY A 70 -5.12 13.17 2.04
N LEU A 71 -6.33 13.63 1.70
CA LEU A 71 -6.95 14.79 2.37
C LEU A 71 -7.25 14.50 3.84
N MET A 72 -7.78 13.33 4.19
CA MET A 72 -8.06 12.95 5.59
C MET A 72 -6.79 12.97 6.43
N ILE A 73 -5.71 12.36 5.94
CA ILE A 73 -4.39 12.40 6.60
C ILE A 73 -3.92 13.86 6.72
N GLY A 74 -4.10 14.66 5.66
CA GLY A 74 -3.75 16.08 5.65
C GLY A 74 -4.50 16.92 6.69
N THR A 75 -5.79 16.65 6.93
CA THR A 75 -6.61 17.40 7.88
C THR A 75 -6.32 17.08 9.35
N GLU A 76 -5.82 15.87 9.64
CA GLU A 76 -5.38 15.47 10.98
C GLU A 76 -4.02 16.09 11.37
N LEU A 77 -3.31 16.72 10.43
CA LEU A 77 -2.03 17.38 10.68
C LEU A 77 -2.22 18.74 11.37
N VAL A 78 -1.99 18.76 12.68
CA VAL A 78 -2.04 19.99 13.48
C VAL A 78 -0.74 20.78 13.31
N LEU A 79 -0.78 21.86 12.53
CA LEU A 79 0.37 22.76 12.25
C LEU A 79 1.11 23.26 13.52
N LYS A 80 0.38 23.41 14.63
CA LYS A 80 0.95 23.84 15.91
C LYS A 80 1.89 22.78 16.51
N GLU A 81 1.51 21.50 16.45
CA GLU A 81 2.34 20.38 16.91
C GLU A 81 3.54 20.18 15.97
N LEU A 82 3.33 20.33 14.66
CA LEU A 82 4.42 20.30 13.68
C LEU A 82 5.45 21.40 13.93
N LYS A 83 5.05 22.63 14.29
CA LYS A 83 6.01 23.70 14.63
C LYS A 83 6.76 23.42 15.92
N LYS A 84 6.11 22.82 16.93
CA LYS A 84 6.73 22.50 18.23
C LYS A 84 7.81 21.42 18.10
N SER A 85 7.54 20.39 17.30
CA SER A 85 8.47 19.26 17.08
C SER A 85 9.25 19.37 15.77
N GLY A 86 9.13 20.49 15.05
CA GLY A 86 9.50 20.58 13.63
C GLY A 86 10.96 20.31 13.33
N LYS A 87 11.88 20.80 14.16
CA LYS A 87 13.32 20.53 13.98
C LYS A 87 13.63 19.04 14.14
N GLN A 88 13.01 18.38 15.11
CA GLN A 88 13.20 16.95 15.33
C GLN A 88 12.59 16.15 14.18
N ILE A 89 11.35 16.46 13.77
CA ILE A 89 10.65 15.79 12.67
C ILE A 89 11.47 15.90 11.37
N ILE A 90 11.93 17.10 11.01
CA ILE A 90 12.71 17.29 9.78
C ILE A 90 13.98 16.42 9.82
N ILE A 91 14.74 16.45 10.91
CA ILE A 91 15.99 15.69 11.02
C ILE A 91 15.71 14.18 11.01
N THR A 92 14.78 13.69 11.83
CA THR A 92 14.47 12.27 11.92
C THR A 92 13.93 11.74 10.59
N THR A 93 12.99 12.45 9.96
CA THR A 93 12.41 12.04 8.68
C THR A 93 13.45 12.08 7.56
N MET A 94 14.32 13.09 7.49
CA MET A 94 15.39 13.11 6.47
C MET A 94 16.34 11.92 6.63
N PHE A 95 16.88 11.70 7.83
CA PHE A 95 17.81 10.61 8.07
C PHE A 95 17.15 9.24 7.94
N GLN A 96 15.95 9.05 8.49
CA GLN A 96 15.23 7.78 8.45
C GLN A 96 14.78 7.43 7.03
N SER A 97 14.25 8.39 6.26
CA SER A 97 13.84 8.15 4.87
C SER A 97 15.05 7.86 3.96
N LEU A 98 16.13 8.65 4.05
CA LEU A 98 17.35 8.41 3.27
C LEU A 98 17.99 7.08 3.62
N MET A 99 18.18 6.78 4.91
CA MET A 99 18.76 5.50 5.33
C MET A 99 17.88 4.33 4.89
N THR A 100 16.57 4.40 5.07
CA THR A 100 15.65 3.35 4.63
C THR A 100 15.74 3.14 3.12
N PHE A 101 15.74 4.23 2.34
CA PHE A 101 15.90 4.16 0.89
C PHE A 101 17.20 3.48 0.49
N PHE A 102 18.34 3.87 1.06
CA PHE A 102 19.65 3.29 0.73
C PHE A 102 19.74 1.82 1.16
N VAL A 103 19.32 1.48 2.38
CA VAL A 103 19.39 0.12 2.90
C VAL A 103 18.51 -0.83 2.09
N VAL A 104 17.27 -0.44 1.82
CA VAL A 104 16.33 -1.27 1.04
C VAL A 104 16.79 -1.40 -0.41
N SER A 105 17.22 -0.30 -1.04
CA SER A 105 17.74 -0.34 -2.42
C SER A 105 18.99 -1.20 -2.55
N LEU A 106 19.90 -1.16 -1.57
CA LEU A 106 21.12 -1.96 -1.59
C LEU A 106 20.83 -3.45 -1.35
N PHE A 107 19.90 -3.75 -0.44
CA PHE A 107 19.46 -5.12 -0.17
C PHE A 107 18.81 -5.76 -1.40
N PHE A 108 17.78 -5.11 -1.97
CA PHE A 108 17.13 -5.61 -3.18
C PHE A 108 18.05 -5.55 -4.40
N GLY A 109 18.93 -4.54 -4.49
CA GLY A 109 19.91 -4.42 -5.57
C GLY A 109 20.89 -5.60 -5.59
N THR A 110 21.33 -6.04 -4.41
CA THR A 110 22.20 -7.22 -4.27
C THR A 110 21.47 -8.49 -4.72
N ILE A 111 20.23 -8.70 -4.24
CA ILE A 111 19.42 -9.85 -4.66
C ILE A 111 19.19 -9.84 -6.16
N PHE A 112 18.75 -8.72 -6.72
CA PHE A 112 18.42 -8.58 -8.15
C PHE A 112 19.64 -8.73 -9.05
N TYR A 113 20.82 -8.31 -8.58
CA TYR A 113 22.09 -8.58 -9.27
C TYR A 113 22.34 -10.09 -9.41
N PHE A 114 22.19 -10.86 -8.33
CA PHE A 114 22.40 -12.31 -8.36
C PHE A 114 21.28 -13.07 -9.10
N THR A 115 20.06 -12.56 -9.10
CA THR A 115 18.91 -13.19 -9.77
C THR A 115 18.68 -12.72 -11.21
N ASN A 116 19.56 -11.89 -11.78
CA ASN A 116 19.43 -11.27 -13.11
C ASN A 116 18.09 -10.51 -13.31
N ILE A 117 17.62 -9.82 -12.27
CA ILE A 117 16.44 -8.95 -12.32
C ILE A 117 16.90 -7.50 -12.58
N PRO A 118 16.14 -6.68 -13.31
CA PRO A 118 16.53 -5.29 -13.57
C PRO A 118 16.79 -4.48 -12.28
N LEU A 119 18.01 -3.94 -12.16
CA LEU A 119 18.46 -3.22 -10.96
C LEU A 119 17.64 -1.96 -10.65
N TYR A 120 17.01 -1.34 -11.66
CA TYR A 120 16.17 -0.16 -11.43
C TYR A 120 15.00 -0.45 -10.47
N LEU A 121 14.51 -1.69 -10.43
CA LEU A 121 13.42 -2.11 -9.54
C LEU A 121 13.84 -2.00 -8.06
N ALA A 122 15.12 -2.19 -7.74
CA ALA A 122 15.61 -2.05 -6.37
C ALA A 122 15.41 -0.62 -5.84
N PHE A 123 15.66 0.39 -6.68
CA PHE A 123 15.41 1.79 -6.34
C PHE A 123 13.91 2.09 -6.25
N VAL A 124 13.06 1.40 -7.02
CA VAL A 124 11.59 1.51 -6.89
C VAL A 124 11.12 0.96 -5.54
N PHE A 125 11.60 -0.21 -5.12
CA PHE A 125 11.28 -0.78 -3.80
C PHE A 125 11.80 0.09 -2.65
N GLY A 126 13.02 0.63 -2.76
CA GLY A 126 13.53 1.63 -1.82
C GLY A 126 12.64 2.88 -1.77
N GLY A 127 12.18 3.33 -2.95
CA GLY A 127 11.20 4.39 -3.14
C GLY A 127 9.90 4.19 -2.35
N ILE A 128 9.31 3.01 -2.45
CA ILE A 128 8.05 2.67 -1.75
C ILE A 128 8.27 2.56 -0.24
N ALA A 129 9.41 2.00 0.18
CA ALA A 129 9.72 1.79 1.60
C ALA A 129 9.97 3.11 2.37
N LEU A 130 10.34 4.20 1.71
CA LEU A 130 10.58 5.49 2.36
C LEU A 130 9.30 6.28 2.72
N ALA A 131 8.13 5.86 2.21
CA ALA A 131 6.89 6.63 2.29
C ALA A 131 6.30 6.77 3.71
N THR A 132 6.92 6.14 4.72
CA THR A 132 6.56 6.19 6.14
C THR A 132 7.46 7.12 6.92
#